data_AF-A0A970S6D5-F1
#
_entry.id   AF-A0A970S6D5-F1
#
_cell.length_a   1.000
_cell.length_b   1.000
_cell.length_c   1.000
_cell.angle_alpha   90.00
_cell.angle_beta   90.00
_cell.angle_gamma   90.00
#
_symmetry.space_group_name_H-M   'P 1'
#
loop_
_entity.id
_entity.type
_entity.pdbx_description
1 polymer ?
#
loop_
_entity_poly.entity_id
_entity_poly.type
_entity_poly.pdbx_seq_one_letter_code
_entity_poly.pdbx_strand_id
1 'polypeptide(L)'
;LDVGEPSGTRIYNDFAVRYNYRNPWSFVIPEVSLRNINTFYDKDTRNALYQYNSSSESESVTVPQFTLDTGITFEKNGRFLQTITPRAFYAYAPYKNQNDHPNFDSATASINYDQLFSPNRFYGHDRLEDNNFLSLGLSYSLFDEIGLERVKAGIGQSFYFEDRRVTLENTSDDFDTQSRTGPIVSLTSQLSQNLSIGANAAWMSNGDNAQRNVNLLYAGDQGNLYNFGYINRRYIPNLQDHYDQVVASFIQPIHNNWRILGHAQYDLDNSVAREYLLGVNYESCCWGISVYGRSYYNDLDDVTDAGVKPKRAIMAELNLKGLGSFNNKLASLLENRILGFNKINQSWTQR
;
A
#
# COMPACT_ATOMS: atom_id res chain seq x y z
N LEU A 1 36.69 -6.23 7.74
CA LEU A 1 36.25 -7.53 7.19
C LEU A 1 34.94 -7.25 6.51
N ASP A 2 34.92 -7.19 5.18
CA ASP A 2 33.67 -7.16 4.42
C ASP A 2 32.88 -8.41 4.82
N VAL A 3 31.80 -8.23 5.57
CA VAL A 3 30.82 -9.30 5.71
C VAL A 3 30.11 -9.30 4.36
N GLY A 4 30.51 -10.22 3.48
CA GLY A 4 29.92 -10.35 2.15
C GLY A 4 28.40 -10.43 2.27
N GLU A 5 27.69 -9.73 1.40
CA GLU A 5 26.23 -9.79 1.37
C GLU A 5 25.79 -11.25 1.18
N PRO A 6 24.85 -11.73 2.02
CA PRO A 6 24.34 -13.08 1.88
C PRO A 6 23.73 -13.29 0.49
N SER A 7 24.17 -14.32 -0.21
CA SER A 7 23.78 -14.70 -1.56
C SER A 7 23.35 -16.17 -1.64
N GLY A 8 22.40 -16.45 -2.54
CA GLY A 8 21.83 -17.78 -2.74
C GLY A 8 20.89 -17.84 -3.93
N THR A 9 20.40 -19.03 -4.25
CA THR A 9 19.38 -19.28 -5.27
C THR A 9 18.12 -19.84 -4.61
N ARG A 10 16.96 -19.26 -4.93
CA ARG A 10 15.64 -19.70 -4.44
C ARG A 10 14.80 -20.21 -5.60
N ILE A 11 14.22 -21.41 -5.45
CA ILE A 11 13.22 -21.96 -6.35
C ILE A 11 11.90 -22.05 -5.58
N TYR A 12 10.92 -21.26 -6.00
CA TYR A 12 9.56 -21.30 -5.49
C TYR A 12 8.64 -22.00 -6.48
N ASN A 13 7.84 -22.96 -5.98
CA ASN A 13 6.83 -23.67 -6.75
C ASN A 13 5.47 -23.54 -6.05
N ASP A 14 4.41 -23.28 -6.82
CA ASP A 14 3.03 -23.27 -6.34
C ASP A 14 2.14 -24.05 -7.32
N PHE A 15 1.55 -25.14 -6.83
CA PHE A 15 0.60 -25.96 -7.58
C PHE A 15 -0.77 -25.82 -6.94
N ALA A 16 -1.72 -25.19 -7.63
CA ALA A 16 -3.06 -24.93 -7.11
C ALA A 16 -4.17 -25.53 -7.98
N VAL A 17 -5.22 -26.04 -7.33
CA VAL A 17 -6.48 -26.45 -7.96
C VAL A 17 -7.60 -25.63 -7.32
N ARG A 18 -8.32 -24.88 -8.15
CA ARG A 18 -9.42 -23.98 -7.75
C ARG A 18 -10.70 -24.36 -8.46
N TYR A 19 -11.82 -24.41 -7.73
CA TYR A 19 -13.15 -24.57 -8.31
C TYR A 19 -13.95 -23.27 -8.16
N ASN A 20 -14.31 -22.62 -9.27
CA ASN A 20 -14.98 -21.31 -9.26
C ASN A 20 -16.49 -21.46 -9.42
N TYR A 21 -17.22 -21.78 -8.35
CA TYR A 21 -18.68 -21.78 -8.38
C TYR A 21 -19.23 -20.37 -8.15
N ARG A 22 -19.89 -19.81 -9.17
CA ARG A 22 -20.46 -18.45 -9.14
C ARG A 22 -21.82 -18.41 -9.83
N ASN A 23 -22.79 -17.84 -9.14
CA ASN A 23 -24.12 -17.49 -9.65
C ASN A 23 -24.35 -15.98 -9.43
N PRO A 24 -25.39 -15.36 -10.03
CA PRO A 24 -25.60 -13.90 -9.95
C PRO A 24 -25.64 -13.31 -8.53
N TRP A 25 -26.04 -14.11 -7.53
CA TRP A 25 -26.21 -13.65 -6.14
C TRP A 25 -25.31 -14.37 -5.14
N SER A 26 -24.41 -15.27 -5.56
CA SER A 26 -23.54 -16.01 -4.64
C SER A 26 -22.28 -16.56 -5.30
N PHE A 27 -21.21 -16.71 -4.52
CA PHE A 27 -20.01 -17.43 -4.92
C PHE A 27 -19.49 -18.35 -3.81
N VAL A 28 -18.89 -19.47 -4.21
CA VAL A 28 -18.16 -20.40 -3.34
C VAL A 28 -16.94 -20.89 -4.11
N ILE A 29 -15.76 -20.59 -3.60
CA ILE A 29 -14.49 -20.81 -4.31
C ILE A 29 -13.54 -21.53 -3.34
N PRO A 30 -13.58 -22.88 -3.31
CA PRO A 30 -12.53 -23.65 -2.66
C PRO A 30 -11.28 -23.69 -3.55
N GLU A 31 -10.12 -23.58 -2.91
CA GLU A 31 -8.82 -23.79 -3.52
C GLU A 31 -7.94 -24.63 -2.59
N VAL A 32 -7.26 -25.61 -3.18
CA VAL A 32 -6.19 -26.35 -2.52
C VAL A 32 -4.91 -26.06 -3.29
N SER A 33 -3.85 -25.68 -2.59
CA SER A 33 -2.53 -25.48 -3.17
C SER A 33 -1.43 -26.22 -2.40
N LEU A 34 -0.35 -26.54 -3.10
CA LEU A 34 0.88 -27.09 -2.54
C LEU A 34 2.02 -26.15 -2.89
N ARG A 35 2.50 -25.43 -1.88
CA ARG A 35 3.55 -24.42 -2.01
C ARG A 35 4.86 -24.99 -1.51
N ASN A 36 5.94 -24.80 -2.26
CA ASN A 36 7.26 -25.28 -1.91
C ASN A 36 8.34 -24.23 -2.19
N ILE A 37 9.22 -24.02 -1.22
CA ILE A 37 10.43 -23.21 -1.35
C ILE A 37 11.62 -24.15 -1.24
N ASN A 38 12.57 -24.05 -2.16
CA ASN A 38 13.91 -24.63 -2.02
C ASN A 38 14.93 -23.50 -2.10
N THR A 39 15.79 -23.40 -1.09
CA THR A 39 16.84 -22.38 -1.06
C THR A 39 18.20 -23.04 -0.99
N PHE A 40 19.10 -22.59 -1.85
CA PHE A 40 20.49 -23.05 -1.97
C PHE A 40 21.42 -21.89 -1.62
N TYR A 41 22.22 -22.03 -0.57
CA TYR A 41 23.09 -20.97 -0.07
C TYR A 41 24.54 -21.19 -0.51
N ASP A 42 25.26 -20.10 -0.74
CA ASP A 42 26.73 -20.15 -0.79
C ASP A 42 27.32 -20.40 0.61
N LYS A 43 28.48 -21.07 0.68
CA LYS A 43 29.23 -21.36 1.90
C LYS A 43 29.59 -20.10 2.68
N ASP A 44 29.96 -19.03 1.99
CA ASP A 44 30.34 -17.76 2.64
C ASP A 44 29.15 -17.09 3.34
N THR A 45 28.01 -17.07 2.64
CA THR A 45 26.72 -16.60 3.17
C THR A 45 26.28 -17.39 4.40
N ARG A 46 26.42 -18.71 4.35
CA ARG A 46 26.03 -19.60 5.43
C ARG A 46 26.92 -19.45 6.67
N ASN A 47 28.22 -19.26 6.47
CA ASN A 47 29.18 -18.99 7.55
C ASN A 47 28.90 -17.62 8.21
N ALA A 48 28.48 -16.63 7.41
CA ALA A 48 28.10 -15.31 7.91
C ALA A 48 26.77 -15.33 8.69
N LEU A 49 25.78 -16.09 8.23
CA LEU A 49 24.43 -16.13 8.83
C LEU A 49 24.31 -17.04 10.06
N TYR A 50 25.02 -18.18 10.12
CA TYR A 50 24.73 -19.22 11.12
C TYR A 50 25.80 -19.45 12.20
N GLN A 51 26.97 -18.81 12.15
CA GLN A 51 28.09 -18.89 13.12
C GLN A 51 28.53 -20.30 13.63
N TYR A 52 27.90 -21.40 13.20
CA TYR A 52 28.19 -22.78 13.59
C TYR A 52 27.76 -23.77 12.49
N ASN A 53 28.46 -24.91 12.43
CA ASN A 53 28.31 -26.05 11.51
C ASN A 53 26.85 -26.55 11.34
N SER A 54 26.04 -25.92 10.49
CA SER A 54 24.94 -26.62 9.82
C SER A 54 25.53 -27.46 8.68
N SER A 55 25.02 -28.67 8.45
CA SER A 55 25.58 -29.62 7.47
C SER A 55 24.89 -29.56 6.10
N SER A 56 23.77 -28.86 5.98
CA SER A 56 23.00 -28.79 4.73
C SER A 56 23.34 -27.51 3.94
N GLU A 57 23.59 -27.66 2.65
CA GLU A 57 23.75 -26.56 1.67
C GLU A 57 22.39 -26.18 1.02
N SER A 58 21.33 -26.92 1.34
CA SER A 58 19.99 -26.73 0.81
C SER A 58 18.94 -26.85 1.91
N GLU A 59 17.99 -25.93 1.94
CA GLU A 59 16.80 -25.98 2.78
C GLU A 59 15.55 -26.10 1.91
N SER A 60 14.59 -26.93 2.32
CA SER A 60 13.35 -27.15 1.58
C SER A 60 12.15 -27.17 2.50
N VAL A 61 11.16 -26.36 2.18
CA VAL A 61 9.92 -26.22 2.95
C VAL A 61 8.76 -26.44 2.02
N THR A 62 7.84 -27.33 2.42
CA THR A 62 6.60 -27.59 1.67
C THR A 62 5.42 -27.41 2.60
N VAL A 63 4.49 -26.53 2.20
CA VAL A 63 3.29 -26.18 2.96
C VAL A 63 2.07 -26.36 2.06
N PRO A 64 1.21 -27.37 2.31
CA PRO A 64 -0.11 -27.41 1.69
C PRO A 64 -0.98 -26.28 2.25
N GLN A 65 -1.86 -25.74 1.44
CA GLN A 65 -2.81 -24.71 1.83
C GLN A 65 -4.19 -25.04 1.31
N PHE A 66 -5.20 -24.75 2.12
CA PHE A 66 -6.59 -24.74 1.73
C PHE A 66 -7.16 -23.35 1.96
N THR A 67 -7.92 -22.84 1.00
CA THR A 67 -8.73 -21.63 1.17
C THR A 67 -10.15 -21.87 0.69
N LEU A 68 -11.10 -21.18 1.34
CA LEU A 68 -12.50 -21.21 0.98
C LEU A 68 -13.04 -19.78 1.02
N ASP A 69 -13.32 -19.23 -0.16
CA ASP A 69 -13.88 -17.89 -0.32
C ASP A 69 -15.36 -17.97 -0.68
N THR A 70 -16.23 -17.38 0.13
CA THR A 70 -17.68 -17.49 -0.04
C THR A 70 -18.36 -16.14 0.19
N GLY A 71 -19.43 -15.89 -0.54
CA GLY A 71 -20.22 -14.67 -0.34
C GLY A 71 -21.57 -14.73 -1.03
N ILE A 72 -22.46 -13.86 -0.58
CA ILE A 72 -23.81 -13.68 -1.11
C ILE A 72 -23.97 -12.19 -1.39
N THR A 73 -24.50 -11.83 -2.56
CA THR A 73 -24.73 -10.44 -2.95
C THR A 73 -26.24 -10.18 -3.00
N PHE A 74 -26.68 -9.22 -2.18
CA PHE A 74 -28.03 -8.68 -2.22
C PHE A 74 -28.03 -7.42 -3.06
N GLU A 75 -28.98 -7.31 -3.98
CA GLU A 75 -29.13 -6.14 -4.84
C GLU A 75 -30.45 -5.44 -4.57
N LYS A 76 -30.41 -4.11 -4.54
CA LYS A 76 -31.61 -3.26 -4.50
C LYS A 76 -31.54 -2.30 -5.68
N ASN A 77 -32.47 -2.48 -6.61
CA ASN A 77 -32.63 -1.58 -7.75
C ASN A 77 -33.56 -0.42 -7.39
N GLY A 78 -33.15 0.79 -7.72
CA GLY A 78 -33.87 2.04 -7.48
C GLY A 78 -33.39 3.11 -8.45
N ARG A 79 -33.28 4.37 -8.03
CA ARG A 79 -32.57 5.39 -8.84
C ARG A 79 -31.09 5.04 -9.01
N PHE A 80 -30.50 4.45 -7.97
CA PHE A 80 -29.13 3.94 -7.96
C PHE A 80 -29.17 2.45 -7.64
N LEU A 81 -28.28 1.67 -8.25
CA LEU A 81 -28.13 0.25 -7.92
C LEU A 81 -27.27 0.15 -6.66
N GLN A 82 -27.80 -0.53 -5.64
CA GLN A 82 -27.10 -0.77 -4.38
C GLN A 82 -26.85 -2.26 -4.22
N THR A 83 -25.62 -2.62 -3.83
CA THR A 83 -25.28 -4.00 -3.51
C THR A 83 -24.73 -4.09 -2.10
N ILE A 84 -25.10 -5.15 -1.39
CA ILE A 84 -24.53 -5.50 -0.09
C ILE A 84 -24.04 -6.94 -0.18
N THR A 85 -22.77 -7.17 0.11
CA THR A 85 -22.14 -8.50 0.00
C THR A 85 -21.48 -8.90 1.32
N PRO A 86 -22.18 -9.68 2.18
CA PRO A 86 -21.49 -10.46 3.20
C PRO A 86 -20.56 -11.49 2.56
N ARG A 87 -19.34 -11.58 3.07
CA ARG A 87 -18.28 -12.48 2.61
C ARG A 87 -17.62 -13.17 3.81
N ALA A 88 -17.36 -14.46 3.67
CA ALA A 88 -16.60 -15.26 4.62
C ALA A 88 -15.44 -15.93 3.88
N PHE A 89 -14.24 -15.82 4.44
CA PHE A 89 -13.01 -16.38 3.87
C PHE A 89 -12.27 -17.19 4.94
N TYR A 90 -12.08 -18.47 4.68
CA TYR A 90 -11.31 -19.36 5.55
C TYR A 90 -9.99 -19.73 4.89
N ALA A 91 -8.91 -19.75 5.66
CA ALA A 91 -7.61 -20.23 5.19
C ALA A 91 -6.95 -21.13 6.24
N TYR A 92 -6.40 -22.25 5.76
CA TYR A 92 -5.65 -23.20 6.55
C TYR A 92 -4.33 -23.56 5.86
N ALA A 93 -3.22 -23.48 6.60
CA ALA A 93 -1.90 -23.93 6.21
C ALA A 93 -1.15 -24.36 7.48
N PRO A 94 -0.66 -25.61 7.58
CA PRO A 94 -0.03 -26.10 8.79
C PRO A 94 1.34 -25.43 9.00
N TYR A 95 1.71 -25.25 10.27
CA TYR A 95 3.02 -24.74 10.64
C TYR A 95 4.17 -25.65 10.17
N LYS A 96 5.18 -25.01 9.59
CA LYS A 96 6.50 -25.59 9.32
C LYS A 96 7.55 -24.61 9.83
N ASN A 97 8.51 -25.14 10.59
CA ASN A 97 9.63 -24.33 11.09
C ASN A 97 10.48 -23.84 9.91
N GLN A 98 10.68 -22.53 9.85
CA GLN A 98 11.39 -21.80 8.80
C GLN A 98 12.43 -20.83 9.38
N ASN A 99 12.81 -21.01 10.65
CA ASN A 99 13.73 -20.08 11.34
C ASN A 99 15.11 -20.06 10.70
N ASP A 100 15.50 -21.17 10.06
CA ASP A 100 16.76 -21.34 9.33
C ASP A 100 16.67 -20.84 7.87
N HIS A 101 15.63 -20.08 7.53
CA HIS A 101 15.52 -19.39 6.24
C HIS A 101 15.74 -17.87 6.47
N PRO A 102 16.87 -17.29 6.04
CA PRO A 102 17.03 -15.84 5.96
C PRO A 102 15.89 -15.20 5.17
N ASN A 103 15.57 -13.97 5.56
CA ASN A 103 14.70 -13.09 4.81
C ASN A 103 15.56 -12.23 3.87
N PHE A 104 15.34 -12.32 2.56
CA PHE A 104 16.08 -11.54 1.55
C PHE A 104 15.24 -10.38 1.03
N ASP A 105 14.02 -10.68 0.60
CA ASP A 105 13.14 -9.74 -0.10
C ASP A 105 11.70 -9.76 0.41
N SER A 106 11.43 -10.53 1.47
CA SER A 106 10.08 -10.66 1.99
C SER A 106 9.76 -9.57 3.01
N ALA A 107 8.54 -9.06 2.92
CA ALA A 107 8.02 -8.00 3.80
C ALA A 107 6.59 -8.34 4.23
N THR A 108 6.19 -7.95 5.43
CA THR A 108 4.84 -8.25 5.91
C THR A 108 3.80 -7.41 5.16
N ALA A 109 2.68 -8.05 4.81
CA ALA A 109 1.59 -7.40 4.10
C ALA A 109 0.93 -6.33 4.95
N SER A 110 0.74 -5.13 4.37
CA SER A 110 0.11 -4.02 5.08
C SER A 110 -1.34 -4.33 5.46
N ILE A 111 -1.74 -3.89 6.64
CA ILE A 111 -3.13 -4.01 7.10
C ILE A 111 -4.05 -3.27 6.12
N ASN A 112 -5.10 -3.92 5.62
CA ASN A 112 -6.17 -3.30 4.83
C ASN A 112 -7.40 -4.24 4.75
N TYR A 113 -8.51 -3.75 4.21
CA TYR A 113 -9.75 -4.53 4.13
C TYR A 113 -9.60 -5.77 3.23
N ASP A 114 -8.96 -5.64 2.07
CA ASP A 114 -8.80 -6.74 1.12
C ASP A 114 -7.87 -7.83 1.68
N GLN A 115 -6.88 -7.44 2.48
CA GLN A 115 -5.96 -8.34 3.17
C GLN A 115 -6.65 -9.30 4.14
N LEU A 116 -7.84 -8.96 4.66
CA LEU A 116 -8.65 -9.90 5.45
C LEU A 116 -9.00 -11.17 4.65
N PHE A 117 -9.11 -11.07 3.33
CA PHE A 117 -9.51 -12.16 2.46
C PHE A 117 -8.34 -12.71 1.63
N SER A 118 -7.11 -12.53 2.13
CA SER A 118 -5.89 -13.05 1.53
C SER A 118 -5.26 -14.08 2.48
N PRO A 119 -4.83 -15.25 1.98
CA PRO A 119 -4.06 -16.18 2.79
C PRO A 119 -2.59 -15.76 2.94
N ASN A 120 -2.11 -14.83 2.10
CA ASN A 120 -0.70 -14.47 2.06
C ASN A 120 -0.43 -13.30 3.00
N ARG A 121 0.34 -13.53 4.08
CA ARG A 121 0.74 -12.52 5.08
C ARG A 121 2.07 -11.88 4.73
N PHE A 122 2.86 -12.48 3.85
CA PHE A 122 4.13 -11.95 3.38
C PHE A 122 4.05 -11.61 1.90
N TYR A 123 4.61 -10.47 1.52
CA TYR A 123 5.07 -10.21 0.17
C TYR A 123 6.42 -10.89 -0.01
N GLY A 124 6.69 -11.41 -1.20
CA GLY A 124 7.87 -12.24 -1.47
C GLY A 124 7.59 -13.72 -1.20
N HIS A 125 8.66 -14.52 -1.23
CA HIS A 125 8.57 -15.98 -1.15
C HIS A 125 9.66 -16.59 -0.26
N ASP A 126 10.19 -15.85 0.72
CA ASP A 126 11.14 -16.42 1.70
C ASP A 126 10.44 -17.21 2.79
N ARG A 127 9.19 -16.85 3.11
CA ARG A 127 8.39 -17.49 4.16
C ARG A 127 7.04 -17.93 3.63
N LEU A 128 6.68 -19.19 3.90
CA LEU A 128 5.33 -19.70 3.72
C LEU A 128 4.55 -19.56 5.03
N GLU A 129 3.37 -18.98 4.95
CA GLU A 129 2.52 -18.72 6.11
C GLU A 129 1.96 -20.00 6.73
N ASP A 130 1.90 -20.00 8.05
CA ASP A 130 1.02 -20.88 8.82
C ASP A 130 -0.30 -20.15 9.08
N ASN A 131 -1.40 -20.69 8.59
CA ASN A 131 -2.71 -20.05 8.65
C ASN A 131 -3.72 -20.99 9.30
N ASN A 132 -4.55 -20.46 10.19
CA ASN A 132 -5.78 -21.10 10.61
C ASN A 132 -6.74 -20.00 11.05
N PHE A 133 -7.47 -19.40 10.11
CA PHE A 133 -8.31 -18.25 10.40
C PHE A 133 -9.57 -18.19 9.54
N LEU A 134 -10.59 -17.51 10.08
CA LEU A 134 -11.82 -17.14 9.39
C LEU A 134 -11.95 -15.62 9.40
N SER A 135 -12.08 -15.02 8.22
CA SER A 135 -12.42 -13.62 8.05
C SER A 135 -13.87 -13.46 7.66
N LEU A 136 -14.53 -12.52 8.32
CA LEU A 136 -15.88 -12.10 7.98
C LEU A 136 -15.84 -10.63 7.59
N GLY A 137 -16.57 -10.28 6.53
CA GLY A 137 -16.79 -8.89 6.22
C GLY A 137 -18.05 -8.65 5.43
N LEU A 138 -18.39 -7.38 5.36
CA LEU A 138 -19.54 -6.84 4.67
C LEU A 138 -19.04 -5.73 3.76
N SER A 139 -19.34 -5.83 2.47
CA SER A 139 -19.12 -4.73 1.54
C SER A 139 -20.44 -4.13 1.06
N TYR A 140 -20.40 -2.84 0.76
CA TYR A 140 -21.50 -2.08 0.18
C TYR A 140 -20.99 -1.33 -1.04
N SER A 141 -21.70 -1.42 -2.15
CA SER A 141 -21.42 -0.63 -3.34
C SER A 141 -22.68 0.11 -3.81
N LEU A 142 -22.51 1.35 -4.25
CA LEU A 142 -23.56 2.15 -4.87
C LEU A 142 -23.10 2.56 -6.26
N PHE A 143 -23.85 2.13 -7.27
CA PHE A 143 -23.63 2.44 -8.68
C PHE A 143 -24.64 3.48 -9.15
N ASP A 144 -24.17 4.44 -9.94
CA ASP A 144 -25.04 5.44 -10.55
C ASP A 144 -25.80 4.88 -11.77
N GLU A 145 -26.60 5.74 -12.39
CA GLU A 145 -27.45 5.39 -13.55
C GLU A 145 -26.64 4.98 -14.80
N ILE A 146 -25.34 5.34 -14.88
CA ILE A 146 -24.43 4.95 -15.96
C ILE A 146 -23.54 3.76 -15.60
N GLY A 147 -23.76 3.14 -14.42
CA GLY A 147 -23.03 1.97 -13.94
C GLY A 147 -21.69 2.28 -13.27
N LEU A 148 -21.38 3.54 -12.97
CA LEU A 148 -20.17 3.92 -12.27
C LEU A 148 -20.32 3.71 -10.76
N GLU A 149 -19.38 3.00 -10.14
CA GLU A 149 -19.35 2.83 -8.68
C GLU A 149 -19.00 4.16 -8.00
N ARG A 150 -20.00 4.80 -7.40
CA ARG A 150 -19.86 6.09 -6.70
C ARG A 150 -19.41 5.93 -5.28
N VAL A 151 -19.80 4.84 -4.63
CA VAL A 151 -19.43 4.54 -3.24
C VAL A 151 -19.09 3.06 -3.15
N LYS A 152 -17.97 2.75 -2.50
CA LYS A 152 -17.60 1.42 -2.06
C LYS A 152 -17.20 1.51 -0.59
N ALA A 153 -17.87 0.77 0.26
CA ALA A 153 -17.56 0.69 1.68
C ALA A 153 -17.37 -0.78 2.08
N GLY A 154 -16.51 -1.03 3.05
CA GLY A 154 -16.23 -2.35 3.59
C GLY A 154 -16.00 -2.28 5.08
N ILE A 155 -16.51 -3.25 5.82
CA ILE A 155 -16.17 -3.50 7.22
C ILE A 155 -15.92 -4.99 7.43
N GLY A 156 -14.86 -5.35 8.12
CA GLY A 156 -14.54 -6.76 8.34
C GLY A 156 -13.55 -6.99 9.48
N GLN A 157 -13.37 -8.25 9.83
CA GLN A 157 -12.51 -8.71 10.92
C GLN A 157 -12.10 -10.17 10.68
N SER A 158 -10.89 -10.53 11.10
CA SER A 158 -10.41 -11.92 11.11
C SER A 158 -10.40 -12.50 12.52
N PHE A 159 -10.70 -13.79 12.62
CA PHE A 159 -10.64 -14.60 13.82
C PHE A 159 -9.64 -15.72 13.59
N TYR A 160 -8.60 -15.77 14.42
CA TYR A 160 -7.52 -16.75 14.36
C TYR A 160 -7.81 -17.89 15.34
N PHE A 161 -7.72 -19.12 14.85
CA PHE A 161 -7.93 -20.33 15.64
C PHE A 161 -6.63 -20.90 16.21
N GLU A 162 -5.48 -20.48 15.66
CA GLU A 162 -4.14 -20.78 16.14
C GLU A 162 -3.25 -19.53 16.05
N ASP A 163 -2.23 -19.48 16.91
CA ASP A 163 -1.19 -18.45 16.85
C ASP A 163 -0.38 -18.57 15.57
N ARG A 164 -0.01 -17.42 15.02
CA ARG A 164 0.82 -17.32 13.83
C ARG A 164 2.29 -17.42 14.23
N ARG A 165 2.94 -18.52 13.89
CA ARG A 165 4.30 -18.83 14.37
C ARG A 165 5.39 -18.54 13.35
N VAL A 166 5.07 -18.50 12.05
CA VAL A 166 6.02 -18.06 11.03
C VAL A 166 6.02 -16.53 11.01
N THR A 167 7.18 -15.92 11.31
CA THR A 167 7.39 -14.46 11.35
C THR A 167 8.73 -14.10 10.70
N LEU A 168 8.86 -12.96 10.02
CA LEU A 168 10.06 -12.63 9.23
C LEU A 168 11.34 -12.52 10.08
N GLU A 169 11.25 -12.01 11.30
CA GLU A 169 12.40 -11.80 12.20
C GLU A 169 12.61 -12.95 13.22
N ASN A 170 11.86 -14.06 13.10
CA ASN A 170 11.85 -15.18 14.05
C ASN A 170 11.53 -14.76 15.51
N THR A 171 10.94 -13.58 15.68
CA THR A 171 10.42 -13.07 16.94
C THR A 171 8.89 -13.07 16.84
N SER A 172 8.23 -13.58 17.87
CA SER A 172 6.77 -13.47 18.01
C SER A 172 6.44 -12.17 18.72
N ASP A 173 5.36 -11.52 18.29
CA ASP A 173 4.82 -10.36 18.98
C ASP A 173 3.37 -10.59 19.47
N ASP A 174 2.80 -9.56 20.11
CA ASP A 174 1.40 -9.58 20.55
C ASP A 174 0.44 -9.64 19.36
N PHE A 175 0.81 -9.08 18.20
CA PHE A 175 -0.05 -9.11 17.02
C PHE A 175 -0.21 -10.53 16.49
N ASP A 176 0.81 -11.38 16.55
CA ASP A 176 0.83 -12.76 16.07
C ASP A 176 0.02 -13.76 16.92
N THR A 177 -0.07 -13.50 18.23
CA THR A 177 -0.75 -14.35 19.22
C THR A 177 -2.20 -13.92 19.49
N GLN A 178 -2.66 -12.84 18.86
CA GLN A 178 -4.05 -12.41 18.97
C GLN A 178 -5.01 -13.38 18.29
N SER A 179 -6.07 -13.76 18.99
CA SER A 179 -7.15 -14.62 18.47
C SER A 179 -8.10 -13.92 17.49
N ARG A 180 -7.93 -12.61 17.26
CA ARG A 180 -8.69 -11.82 16.29
C ARG A 180 -7.97 -10.52 15.94
N THR A 181 -8.23 -9.97 14.76
CA THR A 181 -7.91 -8.55 14.48
C THR A 181 -8.91 -7.63 15.21
N GLY A 182 -8.64 -6.34 15.28
CA GLY A 182 -9.74 -5.38 15.44
C GLY A 182 -10.55 -5.26 14.14
N PRO A 183 -11.66 -4.49 14.14
CA PRO A 183 -12.36 -4.18 12.91
C PRO A 183 -11.44 -3.46 11.91
N ILE A 184 -11.70 -3.64 10.63
CA ILE A 184 -11.10 -2.85 9.54
C ILE A 184 -12.25 -2.26 8.73
N VAL A 185 -12.18 -0.97 8.47
CA VAL A 185 -13.15 -0.21 7.69
C VAL A 185 -12.45 0.43 6.50
N SER A 186 -13.08 0.34 5.33
CA SER A 186 -12.65 1.02 4.11
C SER A 186 -13.83 1.75 3.50
N LEU A 187 -13.59 2.95 2.96
CA LEU A 187 -14.53 3.76 2.22
C LEU A 187 -13.78 4.39 1.06
N THR A 188 -14.29 4.21 -0.15
CA THR A 188 -13.89 4.96 -1.34
C THR A 188 -15.15 5.53 -1.96
N SER A 189 -15.15 6.82 -2.28
CA SER A 189 -16.31 7.45 -2.89
C SER A 189 -15.91 8.53 -3.88
N GLN A 190 -16.53 8.50 -5.06
CA GLN A 190 -16.52 9.59 -6.02
C GLN A 190 -17.80 10.42 -5.83
N LEU A 191 -17.76 11.36 -4.89
CA LEU A 191 -18.90 12.19 -4.47
C LEU A 191 -19.47 13.04 -5.62
N SER A 192 -18.61 13.45 -6.56
CA SER A 192 -18.99 14.12 -7.81
C SER A 192 -18.01 13.74 -8.92
N GLN A 193 -18.22 14.19 -10.16
CA GLN A 193 -17.26 13.95 -11.25
C GLN A 193 -15.83 14.39 -10.89
N ASN A 194 -15.71 15.44 -10.07
CA ASN A 194 -14.44 16.12 -9.81
C ASN A 194 -13.92 15.91 -8.38
N LEU A 195 -14.68 15.27 -7.49
CA LEU A 195 -14.31 15.08 -6.08
C LEU A 195 -14.35 13.61 -5.68
N SER A 196 -13.22 13.12 -5.20
CA SER A 196 -13.04 11.78 -4.65
C SER A 196 -12.54 11.82 -3.21
N ILE A 197 -13.06 10.92 -2.38
CA ILE A 197 -12.65 10.68 -1.00
C ILE A 197 -12.27 9.21 -0.84
N GLY A 198 -11.19 8.96 -0.11
CA GLY A 198 -10.85 7.65 0.43
C GLY A 198 -10.66 7.78 1.94
N ALA A 199 -11.11 6.78 2.68
CA ALA A 199 -10.89 6.67 4.11
C ALA A 199 -10.72 5.20 4.49
N ASN A 200 -9.65 4.87 5.20
CA ASN A 200 -9.37 3.54 5.71
C ASN A 200 -9.02 3.63 7.19
N ALA A 201 -9.55 2.72 8.00
CA ALA A 201 -9.23 2.63 9.41
C ALA A 201 -9.11 1.18 9.83
N ALA A 202 -8.13 0.86 10.66
CA ALA A 202 -7.98 -0.45 11.27
C ALA A 202 -7.63 -0.30 12.74
N TRP A 203 -8.13 -1.24 13.53
CA TRP A 203 -7.89 -1.31 14.96
C TRP A 203 -7.18 -2.61 15.32
N MET A 204 -6.46 -2.56 16.43
CA MET A 204 -5.90 -3.74 17.11
C MET A 204 -7.02 -4.50 17.83
N SER A 205 -6.76 -5.74 18.26
CA SER A 205 -7.76 -6.58 18.95
C SER A 205 -8.28 -5.97 20.26
N ASN A 206 -7.45 -5.15 20.92
CA ASN A 206 -7.73 -4.42 22.16
C ASN A 206 -8.50 -3.10 21.93
N GLY A 207 -8.77 -2.72 20.67
CA GLY A 207 -9.46 -1.49 20.31
C GLY A 207 -8.55 -0.28 20.10
N ASP A 208 -7.23 -0.42 20.28
CA ASP A 208 -6.30 0.64 19.95
C ASP A 208 -6.24 0.89 18.44
N ASN A 209 -5.83 2.08 18.06
CA ASN A 209 -5.58 2.42 16.66
C ASN A 209 -4.42 1.58 16.10
N ALA A 210 -4.64 0.92 14.96
CA ALA A 210 -3.56 0.34 14.15
C ALA A 210 -3.18 1.29 13.02
N GLN A 211 -4.16 1.78 12.27
CA GLN A 211 -3.95 2.79 11.24
C GLN A 211 -5.23 3.58 10.89
N ARG A 212 -5.06 4.82 10.44
CA ARG A 212 -6.06 5.68 9.84
C ARG A 212 -5.46 6.35 8.62
N ASN A 213 -6.19 6.36 7.53
CA ASN A 213 -5.82 7.05 6.32
C ASN A 213 -7.05 7.76 5.78
N VAL A 214 -6.92 9.04 5.43
CA VAL A 214 -7.95 9.80 4.75
C VAL A 214 -7.29 10.54 3.60
N ASN A 215 -7.90 10.48 2.42
CA ASN A 215 -7.44 11.22 1.26
C ASN A 215 -8.63 11.89 0.56
N LEU A 216 -8.42 13.12 0.13
CA LEU A 216 -9.35 13.94 -0.63
C LEU A 216 -8.62 14.39 -1.90
N LEU A 217 -9.24 14.19 -3.04
CA LEU A 217 -8.76 14.64 -4.34
C LEU A 217 -9.88 15.39 -5.03
N TYR A 218 -9.64 16.67 -5.30
CA TYR A 218 -10.43 17.46 -6.21
C TYR A 218 -9.65 17.68 -7.51
N ALA A 219 -10.23 17.29 -8.64
CA ALA A 219 -9.67 17.46 -9.97
C ALA A 219 -10.72 18.14 -10.87
N GLY A 220 -10.51 19.43 -11.14
CA GLY A 220 -11.44 20.23 -11.95
C GLY A 220 -11.08 20.26 -13.43
N ASP A 221 -12.09 20.52 -14.26
CA ASP A 221 -11.98 20.53 -15.74
C ASP A 221 -11.10 21.67 -16.28
N GLN A 222 -10.78 22.65 -15.43
CA GLN A 222 -9.97 23.80 -15.84
C GLN A 222 -8.46 23.59 -15.66
N GLY A 223 -8.05 22.39 -15.24
CA GLY A 223 -6.66 22.08 -14.94
C GLY A 223 -6.27 22.38 -13.49
N ASN A 224 -7.25 22.55 -12.59
CA ASN A 224 -7.02 22.80 -11.17
C ASN A 224 -7.14 21.52 -10.33
N LEU A 225 -6.21 21.37 -9.38
CA LEU A 225 -6.07 20.21 -8.51
C LEU A 225 -5.99 20.67 -7.07
N TYR A 226 -6.68 19.96 -6.15
CA TYR A 226 -6.42 20.07 -4.72
C TYR A 226 -6.39 18.69 -4.10
N ASN A 227 -5.34 18.43 -3.33
CA ASN A 227 -5.15 17.21 -2.58
C ASN A 227 -5.05 17.52 -1.10
N PHE A 228 -5.66 16.66 -0.31
CA PHE A 228 -5.43 16.58 1.12
C PHE A 228 -5.32 15.12 1.52
N GLY A 229 -4.35 14.81 2.37
CA GLY A 229 -4.10 13.47 2.88
C GLY A 229 -3.76 13.53 4.36
N TYR A 230 -4.27 12.57 5.12
CA TYR A 230 -3.92 12.33 6.51
C TYR A 230 -3.59 10.86 6.67
N ILE A 231 -2.46 10.55 7.29
CA ILE A 231 -2.06 9.19 7.61
C ILE A 231 -1.59 9.13 9.05
N ASN A 232 -2.15 8.19 9.80
CA ASN A 232 -1.73 7.87 11.15
C ASN A 232 -1.56 6.36 11.24
N ARG A 233 -0.38 5.90 11.61
CA ARG A 233 -0.05 4.49 11.82
C ARG A 233 0.65 4.36 13.15
N ARG A 234 0.25 3.34 13.91
CA ARG A 234 0.95 2.96 15.14
C ARG A 234 2.13 2.06 14.78
N TYR A 235 3.24 2.16 15.51
CA TYR A 235 4.29 1.15 15.44
C TYR A 235 3.77 -0.24 15.83
N ILE A 236 3.93 -1.22 14.94
CA ILE A 236 3.72 -2.64 15.22
C ILE A 236 4.99 -3.38 14.79
N PRO A 237 5.67 -4.08 15.72
CA PRO A 237 6.89 -4.82 15.41
C PRO A 237 6.72 -5.69 14.15
N ASN A 238 7.76 -5.75 13.31
CA ASN A 238 7.82 -6.61 12.13
C ASN A 238 6.69 -6.41 11.07
N LEU A 239 5.83 -5.39 11.23
CA LEU A 239 4.66 -5.18 10.38
C LEU A 239 4.54 -3.75 9.85
N GLN A 240 4.68 -2.73 10.71
CA GLN A 240 4.53 -1.34 10.30
C GLN A 240 5.23 -0.34 11.22
N ASP A 241 5.82 0.70 10.63
CA ASP A 241 6.39 1.83 11.35
C ASP A 241 5.34 2.85 11.78
N HIS A 242 5.68 3.62 12.82
CA HIS A 242 4.87 4.75 13.29
C HIS A 242 4.95 5.91 12.30
N TYR A 243 3.80 6.52 12.01
CA TYR A 243 3.67 7.69 11.14
C TYR A 243 2.47 8.53 11.58
N ASP A 244 2.62 9.84 11.79
CA ASP A 244 1.49 10.77 11.89
C ASP A 244 1.73 12.00 11.01
N GLN A 245 1.09 12.04 9.84
CA GLN A 245 1.40 13.04 8.82
C GLN A 245 0.17 13.58 8.10
N VAL A 246 0.26 14.85 7.72
CA VAL A 246 -0.69 15.53 6.82
C VAL A 246 0.05 15.97 5.58
N VAL A 247 -0.57 15.73 4.43
CA VAL A 247 -0.09 16.18 3.12
C VAL A 247 -1.17 17.04 2.49
N ALA A 248 -0.80 18.20 1.97
CA ALA A 248 -1.67 19.05 1.18
C ALA A 248 -0.96 19.48 -0.09
N SER A 249 -1.69 19.57 -1.20
CA SER A 249 -1.13 20.07 -2.45
C SER A 249 -2.19 20.76 -3.28
N PHE A 250 -1.76 21.71 -4.11
CA PHE A 250 -2.65 22.38 -5.04
C PHE A 250 -1.94 22.71 -6.34
N ILE A 251 -2.72 22.76 -7.41
CA ILE A 251 -2.36 23.34 -8.69
C ILE A 251 -3.51 24.23 -9.10
N GLN A 252 -3.23 25.50 -9.29
CA GLN A 252 -4.24 26.50 -9.62
C GLN A 252 -3.82 27.28 -10.87
N PRO A 253 -4.54 27.14 -11.99
CA PRO A 253 -4.49 28.10 -13.08
C PRO A 253 -4.94 29.47 -12.58
N ILE A 254 -4.15 30.51 -12.85
CA ILE A 254 -4.46 31.87 -12.43
C ILE A 254 -5.02 32.67 -13.61
N HIS A 255 -4.20 32.87 -14.64
CA HIS A 255 -4.57 33.66 -15.81
C HIS A 255 -3.76 33.24 -17.04
N ASN A 256 -4.40 33.20 -18.21
CA ASN A 256 -3.83 32.77 -19.48
C ASN A 256 -3.11 31.42 -19.37
N ASN A 257 -1.78 31.47 -19.38
CA ASN A 257 -0.86 30.35 -19.45
C ASN A 257 -0.10 30.15 -18.13
N TRP A 258 -0.51 30.82 -17.06
CA TRP A 258 0.12 30.75 -15.74
C TRP A 258 -0.61 29.83 -14.78
N ARG A 259 0.16 28.98 -14.09
CA ARG A 259 -0.28 28.16 -12.97
C ARG A 259 0.60 28.42 -11.76
N ILE A 260 0.00 28.40 -10.58
CA ILE A 260 0.71 28.27 -9.31
C ILE A 260 0.53 26.85 -8.80
N LEU A 261 1.59 26.32 -8.19
CA LEU A 261 1.59 24.98 -7.61
C LEU A 261 2.21 25.03 -6.22
N GLY A 262 1.69 24.20 -5.33
CA GLY A 262 2.21 24.08 -3.99
C GLY A 262 2.03 22.67 -3.44
N HIS A 263 2.95 22.27 -2.58
CA HIS A 263 2.92 21.00 -1.86
C HIS A 263 3.50 21.20 -0.47
N ALA A 264 2.87 20.60 0.53
CA ALA A 264 3.33 20.59 1.91
C ALA A 264 3.11 19.21 2.51
N GLN A 265 4.13 18.70 3.20
CA GLN A 265 4.05 17.51 4.03
C GLN A 265 4.52 17.88 5.44
N TYR A 266 3.64 17.65 6.41
CA TYR A 266 3.85 17.98 7.80
C TYR A 266 3.80 16.71 8.65
N ASP A 267 4.83 16.52 9.47
CA ASP A 267 4.91 15.48 10.49
C ASP A 267 4.38 16.06 11.81
N LEU A 268 3.26 15.49 12.25
CA LEU A 268 2.53 15.93 13.42
C LEU A 268 3.23 15.51 14.72
N ASP A 269 3.88 14.34 14.73
CA ASP A 269 4.59 13.85 15.92
C ASP A 269 5.77 14.76 16.26
N ASN A 270 6.58 15.08 15.25
CA ASN A 270 7.79 15.89 15.40
C ASN A 270 7.52 17.39 15.23
N SER A 271 6.27 17.77 14.95
CA SER A 271 5.86 19.16 14.70
C SER A 271 6.73 19.87 13.65
N VAL A 272 7.13 19.15 12.61
CA VAL A 272 8.06 19.63 11.58
C VAL A 272 7.48 19.45 10.19
N ALA A 273 7.72 20.43 9.33
CA ALA A 273 7.43 20.29 7.92
C ALA A 273 8.54 19.53 7.22
N ARG A 274 8.25 18.28 6.85
CA ARG A 274 9.20 17.43 6.12
C ARG A 274 9.43 17.94 4.71
N GLU A 275 8.41 18.53 4.08
CA GLU A 275 8.54 19.14 2.77
C GLU A 275 7.63 20.36 2.58
N TYR A 276 8.18 21.43 1.99
CA TYR A 276 7.44 22.54 1.42
C TYR A 276 7.94 22.80 0.00
N LEU A 277 7.01 22.99 -0.92
CA LEU A 277 7.27 23.37 -2.29
C LEU A 277 6.26 24.43 -2.71
N LEU A 278 6.74 25.51 -3.33
CA LEU A 278 5.91 26.53 -3.94
C LEU A 278 6.55 26.94 -5.27
N GLY A 279 5.74 26.99 -6.32
CA GLY A 279 6.24 27.30 -7.65
C GLY A 279 5.20 27.92 -8.55
N VAL A 280 5.71 28.47 -9.65
CA VAL A 280 4.91 29.01 -10.75
C VAL A 280 5.37 28.35 -12.04
N ASN A 281 4.40 28.07 -12.91
CA ASN A 281 4.61 27.50 -14.21
C ASN A 281 3.94 28.38 -15.25
N TYR A 282 4.65 28.65 -16.35
CA TYR A 282 4.14 29.32 -17.53
C TYR A 282 4.30 28.40 -18.73
N GLU A 283 3.25 28.23 -19.53
CA GLU A 283 3.30 27.37 -20.71
C GLU A 283 2.73 28.03 -21.97
N SER A 284 3.57 28.30 -22.96
CA SER A 284 3.18 28.72 -24.30
C SER A 284 3.03 27.52 -25.26
N CYS A 285 2.75 27.80 -26.54
CA CYS A 285 2.61 26.80 -27.61
C CYS A 285 3.92 26.05 -27.91
N CYS A 286 5.07 26.71 -27.79
CA CYS A 286 6.37 26.14 -28.18
C CYS A 286 7.36 25.99 -27.02
N TRP A 287 7.10 26.63 -25.87
CA TRP A 287 8.00 26.58 -24.71
C TRP A 287 7.22 26.77 -23.41
N GLY A 288 7.78 26.30 -22.30
CA GLY A 288 7.28 26.56 -20.96
C GLY A 288 8.43 26.71 -19.99
N ILE A 289 8.21 27.48 -18.91
CA ILE A 289 9.17 27.66 -17.84
C ILE A 289 8.49 27.40 -16.50
N SER A 290 9.20 26.70 -15.62
CA SER A 290 8.77 26.50 -14.24
C SER A 290 9.84 27.03 -13.31
N VAL A 291 9.45 27.79 -12.30
CA VAL A 291 10.35 28.26 -11.24
C VAL A 291 9.72 27.89 -9.91
N TYR A 292 10.46 27.22 -9.04
CA TYR A 292 9.94 26.77 -7.75
C TYR A 292 11.02 26.77 -6.66
N GLY A 293 10.58 27.08 -5.45
CA GLY A 293 11.37 26.90 -4.23
C GLY A 293 10.93 25.62 -3.53
N ARG A 294 11.89 24.88 -2.96
CA ARG A 294 11.65 23.66 -2.19
C ARG A 294 12.52 23.65 -0.93
N SER A 295 11.92 23.27 0.21
CA SER A 295 12.61 22.94 1.45
C SER A 295 12.19 21.53 1.84
N TYR A 296 13.12 20.59 1.96
CA TYR A 296 12.79 19.18 2.20
C TYR A 296 13.83 18.44 3.05
N TYR A 297 13.38 17.46 3.81
CA TYR A 297 14.19 16.39 4.39
C TYR A 297 14.19 15.19 3.43
N ASN A 298 15.17 14.28 3.50
CA ASN A 298 15.02 13.02 2.77
C ASN A 298 13.96 12.15 3.45
N ASP A 299 13.27 11.31 2.68
CA ASP A 299 12.10 10.58 3.15
C ASP A 299 12.42 9.66 4.36
N LEU A 300 13.65 9.13 4.43
CA LEU A 300 14.17 8.26 5.50
C LEU A 300 14.95 8.99 6.60
N ASP A 301 15.09 10.32 6.53
CA ASP A 301 15.85 11.06 7.54
C ASP A 301 15.06 11.11 8.86
N ASP A 302 15.72 10.78 9.98
CA ASP A 302 15.21 11.04 11.32
C ASP A 302 15.36 12.54 11.63
N VAL A 303 14.23 13.24 11.72
CA VAL A 303 14.18 14.69 11.93
C VAL A 303 14.58 15.11 13.35
N THR A 304 14.70 14.17 14.28
CA THR A 304 15.10 14.42 15.68
C THR A 304 16.62 14.44 15.85
N ASP A 305 17.37 13.90 14.89
CA ASP A 305 18.83 13.86 14.92
C ASP A 305 19.45 15.25 14.72
N ALA A 306 20.40 15.61 15.60
CA ALA A 306 21.04 16.93 15.60
C ALA A 306 21.78 17.30 14.30
N GLY A 307 22.19 16.29 13.52
CA GLY A 307 22.88 16.46 12.23
C GLY A 307 21.92 16.63 11.05
N VAL A 308 20.65 16.29 11.21
CA VAL A 308 19.66 16.29 10.13
C VAL A 308 19.03 17.67 10.00
N LYS A 309 19.16 18.26 8.81
CA LYS A 309 18.67 19.61 8.51
C LYS A 309 17.97 19.63 7.15
N PRO A 310 16.96 20.50 6.96
CA PRO A 310 16.26 20.58 5.69
C PRO A 310 17.18 21.14 4.60
N LYS A 311 17.15 20.50 3.44
CA LYS A 311 17.79 20.99 2.21
C LYS A 311 16.88 22.01 1.56
N ARG A 312 17.45 23.16 1.16
CA ARG A 312 16.71 24.24 0.50
C ARG A 312 17.27 24.47 -0.90
N ALA A 313 16.39 24.57 -1.88
CA ALA A 313 16.77 24.80 -3.27
C ALA A 313 15.75 25.70 -3.96
N ILE A 314 16.25 26.54 -4.87
CA ILE A 314 15.44 27.23 -5.88
C ILE A 314 15.82 26.60 -7.21
N MET A 315 14.83 26.18 -7.97
CA MET A 315 15.00 25.44 -9.20
C MET A 315 14.22 26.11 -10.32
N ALA A 316 14.77 26.05 -11.53
CA ALA A 316 14.11 26.51 -12.74
C ALA A 316 14.26 25.45 -13.84
N GLU A 317 13.18 25.19 -14.57
CA GLU A 317 13.14 24.21 -15.66
C GLU A 317 12.52 24.87 -16.89
N LEU A 318 13.24 24.85 -18.01
CA LEU A 318 12.76 25.31 -19.32
C LEU A 318 12.45 24.09 -20.18
N ASN A 319 11.22 23.99 -20.67
CA ASN A 319 10.78 22.93 -21.56
C ASN A 319 10.50 23.51 -22.96
N LEU A 320 11.07 22.91 -24.01
CA LEU A 320 10.84 23.27 -25.40
C LEU A 320 9.96 22.20 -26.06
N LYS A 321 8.71 22.56 -26.36
CA LYS A 321 7.73 21.64 -26.94
C LYS A 321 8.14 21.32 -28.40
N GLY A 322 8.15 20.03 -28.76
CA GLY A 322 8.41 19.57 -30.13
C GLY A 322 9.86 19.27 -30.51
N LEU A 323 10.84 19.54 -29.64
CA LEU A 323 12.28 19.24 -29.88
C LEU A 323 12.80 18.04 -29.07
N GLY A 324 11.89 17.25 -28.51
CA GLY A 324 12.22 16.18 -27.55
C GLY A 324 12.21 16.70 -26.11
N SER A 325 11.54 15.98 -25.21
CA SER A 325 11.44 16.33 -23.80
C SER A 325 12.75 15.97 -23.10
N PHE A 326 13.62 16.95 -22.87
CA PHE A 326 14.84 16.71 -22.09
C PHE A 326 14.54 16.84 -20.60
N ASN A 327 14.46 15.69 -19.92
CA ASN A 327 14.58 15.54 -18.47
C ASN A 327 13.53 16.31 -17.62
N ASN A 328 12.30 15.80 -17.58
CA ASN A 328 11.16 16.38 -16.84
C ASN A 328 11.26 16.13 -15.32
N LYS A 329 12.32 16.61 -14.67
CA LYS A 329 12.56 16.38 -13.24
C LYS A 329 11.46 16.97 -12.37
N LEU A 330 10.95 18.15 -12.71
CA LEU A 330 9.82 18.74 -11.99
C LEU A 330 8.54 17.94 -12.21
N ALA A 331 8.22 17.54 -13.44
CA ALA A 331 7.02 16.74 -13.68
C ALA A 331 7.10 15.42 -12.92
N SER A 332 8.24 14.71 -12.97
CA SER A 332 8.47 13.49 -12.19
C SER A 332 8.35 13.72 -10.69
N LEU A 333 8.88 14.83 -10.16
CA LEU A 333 8.74 15.18 -8.75
C LEU A 333 7.27 15.42 -8.38
N LEU A 334 6.53 16.19 -9.18
CA LEU A 334 5.12 16.48 -8.95
C LEU A 334 4.26 15.23 -9.12
N GLU A 335 4.57 14.34 -10.07
CA GLU A 335 3.93 13.04 -10.23
C GLU A 335 4.08 12.18 -8.98
N ASN A 336 5.28 12.18 -8.38
CA ASN A 336 5.56 11.41 -7.17
C ASN A 336 4.98 12.03 -5.89
N ARG A 337 4.81 13.36 -5.85
CA ARG A 337 4.38 14.09 -4.63
C ARG A 337 2.89 14.50 -4.65
N ILE A 338 2.28 14.61 -5.83
CA ILE A 338 0.91 15.10 -6.02
C ILE A 338 0.08 14.02 -6.71
N LEU A 339 -0.74 13.33 -5.91
CA LEU A 339 -1.74 12.37 -6.40
C LEU A 339 -2.61 13.01 -7.51
N GLY A 340 -2.74 12.35 -8.66
CA GLY A 340 -3.60 12.83 -9.75
C GLY A 340 -2.97 13.88 -10.68
N PHE A 341 -1.70 14.26 -10.48
CA PHE A 341 -0.99 15.22 -11.35
C PHE A 341 -1.07 14.85 -12.84
N ASN A 342 -0.84 13.58 -13.17
CA ASN A 342 -0.84 13.09 -14.56
C ASN A 342 -2.17 13.34 -15.28
N LYS A 343 -3.31 13.18 -14.60
CA LYS A 343 -4.63 13.41 -15.19
C LYS A 343 -4.81 14.88 -15.60
N ILE A 344 -4.33 15.79 -14.76
CA ILE A 344 -4.55 17.23 -14.95
C ILE A 344 -3.51 17.85 -15.88
N ASN A 345 -2.27 17.36 -15.87
CA ASN A 345 -1.25 17.87 -16.77
C ASN A 345 -1.61 17.64 -18.25
N GLN A 346 -2.24 16.50 -18.57
CA GLN A 346 -2.80 16.24 -19.90
C GLN A 346 -3.88 17.25 -20.29
N SER A 347 -4.84 17.55 -19.40
CA SER A 347 -5.91 18.52 -19.67
C SER A 347 -5.39 19.95 -19.92
N TRP A 348 -4.30 20.33 -19.25
CA TRP A 348 -3.70 21.66 -19.38
C TRP A 348 -2.94 21.82 -20.70
N THR A 349 -2.18 20.80 -21.09
CA THR A 349 -1.33 20.83 -22.28
C THR A 349 -2.09 20.70 -23.60
N GLN A 350 -3.34 20.23 -23.56
CA GLN A 350 -4.23 20.10 -24.71
C GLN A 350 -5.11 21.34 -24.98
N ARG A 351 -5.04 22.38 -24.14
CA ARG A 351 -5.63 23.69 -24.42
C ARG A 351 -4.75 24.49 -25.36
#